data_AF-A0A943LCX2-F1
#
_entry.id   AF-A0A943LCX2-F1
#
_cell.length_a   1.000
_cell.length_b   1.000
_cell.length_c   1.000
_cell.angle_alpha   90.00
_cell.angle_beta   90.00
_cell.angle_gamma   90.00
#
_symmetry.space_group_name_H-M   'P 1'
#
loop_
_entity.id
_entity.type
_entity.pdbx_description
1 polymer ?
#
loop_
_entity_poly.entity_id
_entity_poly.type
_entity_poly.pdbx_seq_one_letter_code
_entity_poly.pdbx_strand_id
1 'polypeptide(L)'
;MKKICWIFSINVRGMAPFGYSTTMNLRQAKSFQEKIKTLLPAEIETQFISYDISSNDIPAADLLVFNDMDSNYLSEEIKKQGIAVSFKDMVS
;
A
#
# COMPACT_ATOMS: atom_id res chain seq x y z
N MET A 1 -6.59 10.33 15.95
CA MET A 1 -6.31 10.52 14.52
C MET A 1 -6.69 9.23 13.81
N LYS A 2 -7.38 9.31 12.67
CA LYS A 2 -7.69 8.12 11.86
C LYS A 2 -6.48 7.80 11.00
N LYS A 3 -6.15 6.52 10.85
CA LYS A 3 -4.96 6.08 10.12
C LYS A 3 -5.32 5.19 8.93
N ILE A 4 -4.83 5.57 7.76
CA ILE A 4 -4.84 4.73 6.56
C ILE A 4 -3.42 4.22 6.32
N CYS A 5 -3.27 2.90 6.22
CA CYS A 5 -2.01 2.27 5.82
C CYS A 5 -2.15 1.75 4.40
N TRP A 6 -1.34 2.32 3.50
CA TRP A 6 -1.16 1.86 2.16
C TRP A 6 0.00 0.86 2.13
N ILE A 7 -0.31 -0.41 1.87
CA ILE A 7 0.68 -1.39 1.43
C ILE A 7 1.02 -1.02 -0.01
N PHE A 8 1.99 -0.13 -0.16
CA PHE A 8 2.37 0.45 -1.44
C PHE A 8 3.27 -0.48 -2.24
N SER A 9 4.08 -1.30 -1.56
CA SER A 9 4.88 -2.36 -2.18
C SER A 9 4.95 -3.55 -1.25
N ILE A 10 5.48 -4.66 -1.75
CA ILE A 10 5.72 -5.86 -0.95
C ILE A 10 7.21 -6.24 -1.01
N ASN A 11 7.69 -6.91 0.04
CA ASN A 11 9.02 -7.50 0.09
C ASN A 11 8.98 -8.83 0.87
N VAL A 12 10.11 -9.51 0.95
CA VAL A 12 10.28 -10.72 1.78
C VAL A 12 11.52 -10.52 2.63
N ARG A 13 11.39 -10.59 3.97
CA ARG A 13 12.52 -10.55 4.92
C ARG A 13 13.53 -9.43 4.68
N GLY A 14 13.05 -8.22 4.42
CA GLY A 14 13.91 -7.06 4.18
C GLY A 14 14.68 -7.10 2.84
N MET A 15 14.35 -8.02 1.94
CA MET A 15 14.84 -7.98 0.56
C MET A 15 14.27 -6.77 -0.19
N ALA A 16 14.83 -6.50 -1.37
CA ALA A 16 14.33 -5.46 -2.25
C ALA A 16 12.82 -5.65 -2.51
N PRO A 17 12.04 -4.56 -2.60
CA PRO A 17 10.64 -4.64 -2.97
C PRO A 17 10.44 -5.36 -4.31
N PHE A 18 9.36 -6.11 -4.43
CA PHE A 18 8.88 -6.72 -5.67
C PHE A 18 7.36 -6.48 -5.81
N GLY A 19 6.76 -7.01 -6.88
CA GLY A 19 5.34 -6.76 -7.21
C GLY A 19 5.14 -5.58 -8.16
N TYR A 20 3.90 -5.24 -8.42
CA TYR A 20 3.53 -4.33 -9.50
C TYR A 20 3.88 -2.88 -9.21
N SER A 21 3.76 -2.43 -7.96
CA SER A 21 4.15 -1.05 -7.64
C SER A 21 5.64 -0.76 -7.81
N THR A 22 6.49 -1.78 -7.95
CA THR A 22 7.92 -1.61 -8.28
C THR A 22 8.16 -1.26 -9.74
N THR A 23 7.16 -1.41 -10.62
CA THR A 23 7.25 -0.96 -12.01
C THR A 23 7.07 0.55 -12.14
N MET A 24 6.60 1.24 -11.09
CA MET A 24 6.55 2.69 -11.04
C MET A 24 7.96 3.25 -10.85
N ASN A 25 8.36 4.24 -11.66
CA ASN A 25 9.59 4.96 -11.38
C ASN A 25 9.44 5.82 -10.11
N LEU A 26 10.55 6.20 -9.50
CA LEU A 26 10.56 6.93 -8.22
C LEU A 26 9.75 8.24 -8.27
N ARG A 27 9.76 8.94 -9.41
CA ARG A 27 9.02 10.20 -9.57
C ARG A 27 7.51 9.95 -9.57
N GLN A 28 7.05 8.96 -10.34
CA GLN A 28 5.64 8.56 -10.37
C GLN A 28 5.16 8.11 -9.00
N ALA A 29 5.93 7.25 -8.31
CA ALA A 29 5.58 6.78 -6.98
C ALA A 29 5.44 7.94 -5.98
N LYS A 30 6.39 8.89 -5.97
CA LYS A 30 6.31 10.08 -5.11
C LYS A 30 5.09 10.94 -5.44
N SER A 31 4.86 11.24 -6.72
CA SER A 31 3.72 12.06 -7.13
C SER A 31 2.37 11.43 -6.76
N PHE A 32 2.23 10.10 -6.87
CA PHE A 32 1.05 9.38 -6.41
C PHE A 32 0.87 9.52 -4.88
N GLN A 33 1.91 9.24 -4.10
CA GLN A 33 1.85 9.31 -2.64
C GLN A 33 1.53 10.73 -2.14
N GLU A 34 2.10 11.76 -2.77
CA GLU A 34 1.81 13.16 -2.49
C GLU A 34 0.35 13.50 -2.84
N LYS A 35 -0.14 13.09 -4.01
CA LYS A 35 -1.53 13.32 -4.42
C LYS A 35 -2.53 12.70 -3.46
N ILE A 36 -2.29 11.48 -2.98
CA ILE A 36 -3.17 10.85 -1.99
C ILE A 36 -3.17 11.64 -0.68
N LYS A 37 -2.00 12.07 -0.20
CA LYS A 37 -1.89 12.87 1.03
C LYS A 37 -2.58 14.23 0.92
N THR A 38 -2.64 14.84 -0.25
CA THR A 38 -3.31 16.14 -0.45
C THR A 38 -4.82 16.03 -0.64
N LEU A 39 -5.33 14.88 -1.08
CA LEU A 39 -6.77 14.64 -1.26
C LEU A 39 -7.49 14.28 0.04
N LEU A 40 -6.77 13.79 1.04
CA LEU A 40 -7.35 13.37 2.31
C LEU A 40 -7.40 14.55 3.31
N PRO A 41 -8.43 14.61 4.18
CA PRO A 41 -8.46 15.57 5.28
C PRO A 41 -7.21 15.49 6.15
N ALA A 42 -6.73 16.64 6.66
CA ALA A 42 -5.51 16.72 7.47
C ALA A 42 -5.55 15.88 8.77
N GLU A 43 -6.74 15.48 9.23
CA GLU A 43 -6.97 14.63 10.40
C GLU A 43 -6.73 13.13 10.11
N ILE A 44 -6.56 12.76 8.84
CA ILE A 44 -6.25 11.40 8.42
C ILE A 44 -4.74 11.25 8.22
N GLU A 45 -4.13 10.43 9.06
CA GLU A 45 -2.74 10.02 8.89
C GLU A 45 -2.65 8.98 7.77
N THR A 46 -1.83 9.25 6.76
CA THR A 46 -1.60 8.32 5.65
C THR A 46 -0.15 7.85 5.64
N GLN A 47 0.04 6.55 5.86
CA GLN A 47 1.33 5.89 5.82
C GLN A 47 1.44 4.99 4.59
N PHE A 48 2.55 5.09 3.86
CA PHE A 48 2.89 4.15 2.79
C PHE A 48 4.00 3.23 3.30
N ILE A 49 3.81 1.92 3.17
CA ILE A 49 4.77 0.90 3.61
C ILE A 49 5.16 -0.05 2.48
N SER A 50 6.32 -0.69 2.65
CA SER A 50 6.63 -1.93 1.96
C SER A 50 6.35 -3.09 2.91
N TYR A 51 5.33 -3.90 2.63
CA TYR A 51 4.90 -4.98 3.50
C TYR A 51 5.75 -6.23 3.33
N ASP A 52 6.22 -6.83 4.42
CA ASP A 52 6.94 -8.10 4.38
C ASP A 52 5.94 -9.26 4.39
N ILE A 53 5.82 -9.96 3.25
CA ILE A 53 4.86 -11.07 3.09
C ILE A 53 5.27 -12.31 3.88
N SER A 54 6.47 -12.35 4.45
CA SER A 54 6.86 -13.39 5.41
C SER A 54 6.43 -13.07 6.84
N SER A 55 5.96 -11.84 7.07
CA SER A 55 5.34 -11.46 8.33
C SER A 55 3.89 -11.95 8.39
N ASN A 56 3.47 -12.36 9.58
CA ASN A 56 2.07 -12.62 9.91
C ASN A 56 1.38 -11.40 10.54
N ASP A 57 2.10 -10.28 10.67
CA ASP A 57 1.59 -9.08 11.33
C ASP A 57 0.65 -8.31 10.41
N ILE A 58 -0.52 -7.96 10.92
CA ILE A 58 -1.45 -7.07 10.23
C ILE A 58 -1.09 -5.62 10.60
N PRO A 59 -0.84 -4.72 9.64
CA PRO A 59 -0.51 -3.33 9.95
C PRO A 59 -1.62 -2.67 10.78
N ALA A 60 -1.24 -2.06 11.91
CA ALA A 60 -2.19 -1.33 12.75
C ALA A 60 -2.63 -0.02 12.05
N ALA A 61 -3.87 -0.02 11.55
CA ALA A 61 -4.54 1.10 10.89
C ALA A 61 -6.06 0.95 10.97
N ASP A 62 -6.80 2.06 10.81
CA ASP A 62 -8.26 2.02 10.68
C ASP A 62 -8.71 1.49 9.30
N LEU A 63 -7.87 1.65 8.27
CA LEU A 63 -8.10 1.14 6.93
C LEU A 63 -6.78 0.69 6.29
N LEU A 64 -6.79 -0.49 5.68
CA LEU A 64 -5.73 -0.98 4.82
C LEU A 64 -6.08 -0.74 3.36
N VAL A 65 -5.11 -0.30 2.57
CA VAL A 65 -5.25 -0.14 1.12
C VAL A 65 -4.07 -0.80 0.43
N PHE A 66 -4.34 -1.55 -0.63
CA PHE A 66 -3.33 -2.23 -1.45
C PHE A 66 -3.80 -2.29 -2.89
N ASN A 67 -2.88 -2.51 -3.83
CA ASN A 67 -3.30 -2.72 -5.22
C ASN A 67 -3.78 -4.16 -5.44
N ASP A 68 -4.71 -4.31 -6.38
CA ASP A 68 -5.32 -5.57 -6.79
C ASP A 68 -4.28 -6.61 -7.23
N MET A 69 -3.26 -6.20 -7.97
CA MET A 69 -2.23 -7.12 -8.46
C MET A 69 -1.35 -7.68 -7.33
N ASP A 70 -0.92 -6.85 -6.38
CA ASP A 70 -0.10 -7.25 -5.23
C ASP A 70 -0.91 -7.96 -4.14
N SER A 71 -2.25 -7.86 -4.18
CA SER A 71 -3.13 -8.58 -3.25
C SER A 71 -2.96 -10.10 -3.29
N ASN A 72 -2.46 -10.64 -4.41
CA ASN A 72 -2.12 -12.06 -4.58
C ASN A 72 -1.05 -12.55 -3.60
N TYR A 73 -0.24 -11.64 -3.05
CA TYR A 73 0.83 -11.96 -2.09
C TYR A 73 0.44 -11.69 -0.63
N LEU A 74 -0.74 -11.11 -0.40
CA LEU A 74 -1.21 -10.77 0.94
C LEU A 74 -2.03 -11.91 1.55
N SER A 75 -2.09 -11.97 2.88
CA SER A 75 -2.93 -12.93 3.59
C SER A 75 -4.42 -12.64 3.39
N GLU A 76 -5.26 -13.66 3.58
CA GLU A 76 -6.72 -13.50 3.53
C GLU A 76 -7.23 -12.54 4.60
N GLU A 77 -6.57 -12.48 5.75
CA GLU A 77 -6.90 -11.55 6.83
C GLU A 77 -6.68 -10.10 6.41
N ILE A 78 -5.55 -9.78 5.77
CA ILE A 78 -5.29 -8.44 5.22
C ILE A 78 -6.31 -8.10 4.13
N LYS A 79 -6.60 -9.07 3.24
CA LYS A 79 -7.57 -8.88 2.16
C LYS A 79 -8.99 -8.59 2.66
N LYS A 80 -9.42 -9.23 3.74
CA LYS A 80 -10.74 -9.01 4.37
C LYS A 80 -10.87 -7.66 5.06
N GLN A 81 -9.77 -7.11 5.58
CA GLN A 81 -9.76 -5.86 6.36
C GLN A 81 -9.44 -4.63 5.51
N GLY A 82 -8.91 -4.82 4.31
CA GLY A 82 -8.52 -3.73 3.42
C GLY A 82 -9.33 -3.63 2.15
N ILE A 83 -9.01 -2.60 1.37
CA ILE A 83 -9.61 -2.32 0.08
C ILE A 83 -8.54 -2.46 -1.00
N ALA A 84 -8.86 -3.25 -2.03
CA ALA A 84 -8.07 -3.35 -3.23
C ALA A 84 -8.38 -2.16 -4.16
N VAL A 85 -7.34 -1.45 -4.62
CA VAL A 85 -7.44 -0.47 -5.70
C VAL A 85 -6.84 -1.03 -6.99
N SER A 86 -7.39 -0.65 -8.13
CA SER A 86 -6.84 -1.04 -9.43
C SER A 86 -5.41 -0.50 -9.59
N PHE A 87 -4.44 -1.38 -9.87
CA PHE A 87 -3.07 -0.94 -10.15
C PHE A 87 -3.00 0.02 -11.35
N LYS A 88 -3.90 -0.14 -12.33
CA LYS A 88 -3.97 0.76 -13.49
C LYS A 88 -4.28 2.20 -13.07
N ASP A 89 -5.09 2.39 -12.05
CA ASP A 89 -5.50 3.70 -11.55
C ASP A 89 -4.37 4.38 -10.75
N MET A 90 -3.40 3.60 -10.28
CA MET A 90 -2.21 4.12 -9.59
C MET A 90 -1.13 4.62 -10.55
N VAL A 91 -1.10 4.10 -11.78
CA VAL A 91 -0.07 4.40 -12.78
C VAL A 91 -0.54 5.31 -13.91
N SER A 92 -1.83 5.66 -13.94
CA SER A 92 -2.46 6.55 -14.93
C SER A 92 -2.15 8.03 -14.70
#